data_AF-A0A537SAC9-F1
#
_entry.id   AF-A0A537SAC9-F1
#
_cell.length_a   1.000
_cell.length_b   1.000
_cell.length_c   1.000
_cell.angle_alpha   90.00
_cell.angle_beta   90.00
_cell.angle_gamma   90.00
#
_symmetry.space_group_name_H-M   'P 1'
#
loop_
_entity.id
_entity.type
_entity.pdbx_description
1 polymer ?
#
loop_
_entity_poly.entity_id
_entity_poly.type
_entity_poly.pdbx_seq_one_letter_code
_entity_poly.pdbx_strand_id
1 'polypeptide(L)'
;GAIALYQRAMAAQPAALTAYLGASTARLHMGQLNEGVALLDEAEKRLGIHPAIAARRCDLLRAAGDWHAALETARESTALFPDHFWLWRGRMEIERRVGNPELAERLLHSPPVVTVQDRSQLDFLLGQIAAEKWQFTDAIGHFADALEKNHGGAAWNLAQLSLLTLDLPQAREYLRRHLSIEASGRIAKGLSHHESQTQIGQLLDDYELEPAALAEMIAIRDLPVADRIAPLKSVAARFSDYTAAAVTLLIALRQAGRFSPPAAPLTDTVSPPIPRRIAQFWDSEAVPADVSVLMASWRAQHPEWEYELFDNAAARRFLRTHFSPAVLSAYNRARETAQKSDIFRLGYLVARGGYYVDADDRSLAPITTLVPSECELALYQEDYGTIGNDFLGAVLRHPVLTRALSTAVEAINRGDSDIVWLATGPGLLTRAFVQEMLQAENGVATALNAVAVLDRCGLYRAVAIHCSAAYKQTSRHWSNAVFSRRSRNLPLAANPTRGLERSS
;
A
#
# COMPACT_ATOMS: atom_id res chain seq x y z
N GLY A 1 -11.95 25.11 13.50
CA GLY A 1 -11.40 24.06 12.60
C GLY A 1 -11.65 24.42 11.15
N ALA A 2 -10.99 23.74 10.20
CA ALA A 2 -11.05 24.06 8.77
C ALA A 2 -12.48 24.10 8.19
N ILE A 3 -13.35 23.16 8.58
CA ILE A 3 -14.77 23.13 8.13
C ILE A 3 -15.49 24.42 8.48
N ALA A 4 -15.31 24.96 9.68
CA ALA A 4 -15.96 26.21 10.09
C ALA A 4 -15.50 27.41 9.25
N LEU A 5 -14.24 27.41 8.79
CA LEU A 5 -13.73 28.44 7.89
C LEU A 5 -14.38 28.33 6.51
N TYR A 6 -14.49 27.12 5.96
CA TYR A 6 -15.19 26.91 4.69
C TYR A 6 -16.69 27.25 4.78
N GLN A 7 -17.36 26.90 5.87
CA GLN A 7 -18.76 27.28 6.11
C GLN A 7 -18.94 28.80 6.13
N ARG A 8 -18.05 29.53 6.81
CA ARG A 8 -18.05 31.00 6.79
C ARG A 8 -17.79 31.57 5.39
N ALA A 9 -16.88 30.96 4.63
CA ALA A 9 -16.61 31.37 3.26
C ALA A 9 -17.83 31.14 2.34
N MET A 10 -18.52 29.99 2.46
CA MET A 10 -19.76 29.71 1.72
C MET A 10 -20.91 30.63 2.13
N ALA A 11 -21.00 31.00 3.41
CA ALA A 11 -22.01 31.94 3.88
C ALA A 11 -21.75 33.37 3.38
N ALA A 12 -20.50 33.81 3.36
CA ALA A 12 -20.11 35.13 2.87
C ALA A 12 -20.19 35.23 1.33
N GLN A 13 -19.82 34.16 0.63
CA GLN A 13 -19.82 34.07 -0.82
C GLN A 13 -20.39 32.71 -1.26
N PRO A 14 -21.71 32.60 -1.48
CA PRO A 14 -22.36 31.35 -1.86
C PRO A 14 -21.83 30.69 -3.13
N ALA A 15 -21.17 31.48 -4.00
CA ALA A 15 -20.55 31.02 -5.23
C ALA A 15 -19.07 30.59 -5.09
N ALA A 16 -18.53 30.56 -3.86
CA ALA A 16 -17.12 30.22 -3.63
C ALA A 16 -16.86 28.71 -3.81
N LEU A 17 -16.66 28.27 -5.06
CA LEU A 17 -16.41 26.87 -5.42
C LEU A 17 -15.29 26.22 -4.57
N THR A 18 -14.18 26.94 -4.38
CA THR A 18 -13.03 26.46 -3.58
C THR A 18 -13.40 26.11 -2.15
N ALA A 19 -14.40 26.79 -1.56
CA ALA A 19 -14.89 26.49 -0.23
C ALA A 19 -15.65 25.16 -0.18
N TYR A 20 -16.48 24.86 -1.18
CA TYR A 20 -17.16 23.56 -1.29
C TYR A 20 -16.17 22.42 -1.50
N LEU A 21 -15.20 22.58 -2.42
CA LEU A 21 -14.19 21.55 -2.69
C LEU A 21 -13.29 21.29 -1.48
N GLY A 22 -12.92 22.33 -0.74
CA GLY A 22 -12.15 22.23 0.50
C GLY A 22 -12.94 21.59 1.63
N ALA A 23 -14.21 22.00 1.83
CA ALA A 23 -15.09 21.44 2.84
C ALA A 23 -15.35 19.95 2.60
N SER A 24 -15.61 19.55 1.35
CA SER A 24 -15.89 18.15 1.00
C SER A 24 -14.69 17.24 1.26
N THR A 25 -13.48 17.72 0.96
CA THR A 25 -12.23 17.02 1.29
C THR A 25 -12.03 16.90 2.80
N ALA A 26 -12.30 17.98 3.55
CA ALA A 26 -12.20 17.95 5.01
C ALA A 26 -13.19 16.96 5.64
N ARG A 27 -14.40 16.81 5.07
CA ARG A 27 -15.39 15.82 5.49
C ARG A 27 -14.91 14.39 5.26
N LEU A 28 -14.32 14.10 4.10
CA LEU A 28 -13.71 12.80 3.84
C LEU A 28 -12.63 12.46 4.87
N HIS A 29 -11.76 13.41 5.20
CA HIS A 29 -10.71 13.22 6.23
C HIS A 29 -11.27 12.98 7.64
N MET A 30 -12.53 13.31 7.88
CA MET A 30 -13.25 13.00 9.11
C MET A 30 -14.09 11.72 9.02
N GLY A 31 -13.95 10.94 7.94
CA GLY A 31 -14.74 9.73 7.71
C GLY A 31 -16.18 10.00 7.26
N GLN A 32 -16.49 11.24 6.88
CA GLN A 32 -17.85 11.70 6.55
C GLN A 32 -18.04 11.80 5.03
N LEU A 33 -17.87 10.70 4.29
CA LEU A 33 -17.98 10.67 2.83
C LEU A 33 -19.31 11.26 2.33
N ASN A 34 -20.45 10.80 2.89
CA ASN A 34 -21.78 11.23 2.46
C ASN A 34 -21.99 12.74 2.62
N GLU A 35 -21.48 13.32 3.72
CA GLU A 35 -21.52 14.77 3.94
C GLU A 35 -20.63 15.51 2.95
N GLY A 36 -19.47 14.93 2.59
CA GLY A 36 -18.60 15.47 1.55
C GLY A 36 -19.25 15.47 0.17
N VAL A 37 -19.90 14.38 -0.21
CA VAL A 37 -20.63 14.26 -1.49
C VAL A 37 -21.83 15.20 -1.52
N ALA A 38 -22.59 15.33 -0.42
CA ALA A 38 -23.72 16.25 -0.33
C ALA A 38 -23.30 17.72 -0.52
N LEU A 39 -22.10 18.10 -0.04
CA LEU A 39 -21.55 19.44 -0.29
C LEU A 39 -21.25 19.68 -1.78
N LEU A 40 -20.86 18.64 -2.53
CA LEU A 40 -20.66 18.74 -3.97
C LEU A 40 -22.00 18.84 -4.71
N ASP A 41 -23.03 18.11 -4.27
CA ASP A 41 -24.38 18.25 -4.81
C ASP A 41 -24.94 19.66 -4.59
N GLU A 42 -24.68 20.25 -3.41
CA GLU A 42 -25.06 21.63 -3.12
C GLU A 42 -24.30 22.62 -4.03
N ALA A 43 -22.99 22.42 -4.20
CA ALA A 43 -22.18 23.26 -5.08
C ALA A 43 -22.72 23.22 -6.52
N GLU A 44 -23.05 22.04 -7.02
CA GLU A 44 -23.56 21.83 -8.38
C GLU A 44 -24.95 22.47 -8.59
N LYS A 45 -25.85 22.33 -7.61
CA LYS A 45 -27.17 23.00 -7.64
C LYS A 45 -27.05 24.52 -7.72
N ARG A 46 -26.02 25.10 -7.09
CA ARG A 46 -25.82 26.55 -7.01
C ARG A 46 -25.02 27.11 -8.19
N LEU A 47 -24.01 26.39 -8.64
CA LEU A 47 -23.01 26.84 -9.62
C LEU A 47 -23.24 26.26 -11.01
N GLY A 48 -24.11 25.26 -11.14
CA GLY A 48 -24.26 24.45 -12.33
C GLY A 48 -23.23 23.34 -12.43
N ILE A 49 -23.33 22.58 -13.52
CA ILE A 49 -22.40 21.48 -13.84
C ILE A 49 -21.01 22.08 -14.09
N HIS A 50 -20.01 21.62 -13.32
CA HIS A 50 -18.66 22.16 -13.38
C HIS A 50 -17.61 21.04 -13.31
N PRO A 51 -16.56 21.05 -14.16
CA PRO A 51 -15.58 19.97 -14.22
C PRO A 51 -14.82 19.76 -12.91
N ALA A 52 -14.49 20.84 -12.18
CA ALA A 52 -13.83 20.71 -10.88
C ALA A 52 -14.70 20.06 -9.78
N ILE A 53 -16.04 20.17 -9.86
CA ILE A 53 -16.96 19.47 -8.95
C ILE A 53 -16.94 17.98 -9.27
N ALA A 54 -17.07 17.63 -10.55
CA ALA A 54 -17.00 16.25 -11.02
C ALA A 54 -15.66 15.59 -10.66
N ALA A 55 -14.53 16.26 -10.92
CA ALA A 55 -13.20 15.78 -10.57
C ALA A 55 -13.09 15.51 -9.07
N ARG A 56 -13.55 16.44 -8.23
CA ARG A 56 -13.54 16.27 -6.77
C ARG A 56 -14.44 15.11 -6.33
N ARG A 57 -15.60 14.92 -6.97
CA ARG A 57 -16.50 13.80 -6.68
C ARG A 57 -15.82 12.45 -6.96
N CYS A 58 -15.18 12.31 -8.13
CA CYS A 58 -14.36 11.14 -8.45
C CYS A 58 -13.27 10.89 -7.41
N ASP A 59 -12.55 11.93 -6.99
CA ASP A 59 -11.50 11.82 -5.97
C ASP A 59 -12.04 11.35 -4.61
N LEU A 60 -13.18 11.89 -4.14
CA LEU A 60 -13.77 11.47 -2.87
C LEU A 60 -14.21 10.01 -2.90
N LEU A 61 -14.88 9.59 -3.97
CA LEU A 61 -15.35 8.22 -4.14
C LEU A 61 -14.17 7.25 -4.21
N ARG A 62 -13.16 7.54 -5.04
CA ARG A 62 -11.94 6.74 -5.16
C ARG A 62 -11.20 6.64 -3.83
N ALA A 63 -11.04 7.75 -3.13
CA ALA A 63 -10.36 7.77 -1.84
C ALA A 63 -11.11 6.93 -0.79
N ALA A 64 -12.45 6.89 -0.82
CA ALA A 64 -13.24 6.03 0.05
C ALA A 64 -13.33 4.55 -0.42
N GLY A 65 -12.66 4.20 -1.51
CA GLY A 65 -12.69 2.86 -2.10
C GLY A 65 -13.92 2.58 -2.98
N ASP A 66 -14.77 3.57 -3.26
CA ASP A 66 -15.95 3.41 -4.13
C ASP A 66 -15.59 3.55 -5.61
N TRP A 67 -14.78 2.61 -6.09
CA TRP A 67 -14.21 2.67 -7.43
C TRP A 67 -15.25 2.51 -8.53
N HIS A 68 -16.32 1.75 -8.32
CA HIS A 68 -17.40 1.63 -9.30
C HIS A 68 -18.20 2.93 -9.43
N ALA A 69 -18.60 3.57 -8.33
CA ALA A 69 -19.26 4.87 -8.39
C ALA A 69 -18.33 5.95 -8.96
N ALA A 70 -17.04 5.90 -8.63
CA ALA A 70 -16.04 6.80 -9.21
C ALA A 70 -15.91 6.60 -10.73
N LEU A 71 -15.96 5.35 -11.22
CA LEU A 71 -15.89 5.03 -12.65
C LEU A 71 -17.09 5.59 -13.42
N GLU A 72 -18.31 5.38 -12.90
CA GLU A 72 -19.52 5.90 -13.52
C GLU A 72 -19.50 7.44 -13.56
N THR A 73 -19.15 8.08 -12.43
CA THR A 73 -18.97 9.54 -12.37
C THR A 73 -17.91 10.04 -13.37
N ALA A 74 -16.81 9.31 -13.54
CA ALA A 74 -15.75 9.67 -14.46
C ALA A 74 -16.17 9.54 -15.94
N ARG A 75 -16.96 8.51 -16.27
CA ARG A 75 -17.53 8.32 -17.61
C ARG A 75 -18.55 9.41 -17.95
N GLU A 76 -19.47 9.70 -17.04
CA GLU A 76 -20.46 10.78 -17.21
C GLU A 76 -19.79 12.14 -17.38
N SER A 77 -18.85 12.47 -16.51
CA SER A 77 -18.16 13.77 -16.55
C SER A 77 -17.30 13.95 -17.79
N THR A 78 -16.61 12.91 -18.26
CA THR A 78 -15.85 13.00 -19.52
C THR A 78 -16.74 13.01 -20.76
N ALA A 79 -17.97 12.48 -20.70
CA ALA A 79 -18.94 12.65 -21.78
C ALA A 79 -19.45 14.11 -21.87
N LEU A 80 -19.59 14.78 -20.72
CA LEU A 80 -19.98 16.19 -20.65
C LEU A 80 -18.83 17.15 -21.01
N PHE A 81 -17.59 16.76 -20.71
CA PHE A 81 -16.39 17.57 -20.92
C PHE A 81 -15.29 16.77 -21.66
N PRO A 82 -15.48 16.42 -22.94
CA PRO A 82 -14.61 15.47 -23.66
C PRO A 82 -13.16 15.95 -23.80
N ASP A 83 -12.93 17.26 -23.94
CA ASP A 83 -11.60 17.85 -24.12
C ASP A 83 -10.93 18.27 -22.80
N HIS A 84 -11.53 17.94 -21.65
CA HIS A 84 -11.02 18.39 -20.36
C HIS A 84 -9.97 17.42 -19.78
N PHE A 85 -8.69 17.77 -19.95
CA PHE A 85 -7.54 16.94 -19.56
C PHE A 85 -7.62 16.30 -18.18
N TRP A 86 -7.94 17.06 -17.13
CA TRP A 86 -7.94 16.53 -15.76
C TRP A 86 -9.06 15.51 -15.50
N LEU A 87 -10.19 15.63 -16.21
CA LEU A 87 -11.28 14.66 -16.12
C LEU A 87 -10.92 13.41 -16.93
N TRP A 88 -10.34 13.59 -18.12
CA TRP A 88 -9.78 12.48 -18.90
C TRP A 88 -8.73 11.70 -18.09
N ARG A 89 -7.78 12.39 -17.44
CA ARG A 89 -6.73 11.78 -16.61
C ARG A 89 -7.32 10.97 -15.47
N GLY A 90 -8.25 11.57 -14.72
CA GLY A 90 -8.94 10.89 -13.62
C GLY A 90 -9.71 9.65 -14.09
N ARG A 91 -10.40 9.74 -15.24
CA ARG A 91 -11.05 8.59 -15.86
C ARG A 91 -10.05 7.51 -16.26
N MET A 92 -8.93 7.89 -16.90
CA MET A 92 -7.90 6.92 -17.30
C MET A 92 -7.40 6.12 -16.08
N GLU A 93 -7.04 6.82 -15.00
CA GLU A 93 -6.59 6.18 -13.76
C GLU A 93 -7.62 5.17 -13.20
N ILE A 94 -8.91 5.49 -13.27
CA ILE A 94 -9.98 4.62 -12.77
C ILE A 94 -10.25 3.45 -13.75
N GLU A 95 -10.35 3.70 -15.05
CA GLU A 95 -10.59 2.67 -16.08
C GLU A 95 -9.49 1.61 -16.05
N ARG A 96 -8.23 2.03 -15.87
CA ARG A 96 -7.08 1.11 -15.77
C ARG A 96 -7.14 0.20 -14.54
N ARG A 97 -7.80 0.63 -13.46
CA ARG A 97 -7.85 -0.10 -12.18
C ARG A 97 -9.05 -1.03 -12.08
N VAL A 98 -10.24 -0.53 -12.43
CA VAL A 98 -11.52 -1.23 -12.24
C VAL A 98 -12.42 -1.23 -13.47
N GLY A 99 -12.01 -0.57 -14.54
CA GLY A 99 -12.78 -0.45 -15.77
C GLY A 99 -12.34 -1.42 -16.85
N ASN A 100 -12.53 -1.02 -18.10
CA ASN A 100 -12.24 -1.88 -19.26
C ASN A 100 -10.81 -1.58 -19.79
N PRO A 101 -9.92 -2.58 -19.87
CA PRO A 101 -8.53 -2.37 -20.28
C PRO A 101 -8.40 -1.89 -21.74
N GLU A 102 -9.25 -2.37 -22.65
CA GLU A 102 -9.25 -1.93 -24.06
C GLU A 102 -9.70 -0.47 -24.20
N LEU A 103 -10.58 -0.01 -23.32
CA LEU A 103 -11.03 1.39 -23.26
C LEU A 103 -9.95 2.29 -22.67
N ALA A 104 -9.25 1.83 -21.62
CA ALA A 104 -8.09 2.55 -21.08
C ALA A 104 -6.99 2.73 -22.14
N GLU A 105 -6.71 1.69 -22.93
CA GLU A 105 -5.77 1.76 -24.05
C GLU A 105 -6.24 2.74 -25.13
N ARG A 106 -7.52 2.69 -25.52
CA ARG A 106 -8.09 3.66 -26.48
C ARG A 106 -7.99 5.10 -26.00
N LEU A 107 -8.24 5.36 -24.71
CA LEU A 107 -8.12 6.70 -24.13
C LEU A 107 -6.69 7.26 -24.26
N LEU A 108 -5.66 6.41 -24.22
CA LEU A 108 -4.26 6.81 -24.36
C LEU A 108 -3.85 7.18 -25.79
N HIS A 109 -4.59 6.78 -26.82
CA HIS A 109 -4.24 7.10 -28.21
C HIS A 109 -4.43 8.57 -28.57
N SER A 110 -5.31 9.30 -27.88
CA SER A 110 -5.61 10.71 -28.18
C SER A 110 -5.89 11.49 -26.90
N PRO A 111 -4.87 11.70 -26.04
CA PRO A 111 -5.04 12.45 -24.80
C PRO A 111 -5.26 13.95 -25.13
N PRO A 112 -6.22 14.64 -24.48
CA PRO A 112 -6.52 16.05 -24.75
C PRO A 112 -5.48 16.97 -24.06
N VAL A 113 -4.22 16.86 -24.47
CA VAL A 113 -3.09 17.65 -23.95
C VAL A 113 -3.05 19.00 -24.64
N VAL A 114 -3.12 20.08 -23.86
CA VAL A 114 -3.06 21.45 -24.41
C VAL A 114 -1.88 22.23 -23.82
N THR A 115 -1.53 21.98 -22.56
CA THR A 115 -0.52 22.74 -21.83
C THR A 115 0.73 21.91 -21.51
N VAL A 116 1.83 22.58 -21.16
CA VAL A 116 3.03 21.92 -20.62
C VAL A 116 2.71 21.15 -19.34
N GLN A 117 1.79 21.67 -18.53
CA GLN A 117 1.33 20.99 -17.32
C GLN A 117 0.59 19.70 -17.65
N ASP A 118 -0.28 19.70 -18.67
CA ASP A 118 -0.96 18.48 -19.14
C ASP A 118 0.06 17.47 -19.66
N ARG A 119 1.08 17.93 -20.38
CA ARG A 119 2.18 17.06 -20.86
C ARG A 119 2.96 16.44 -19.70
N SER A 120 3.31 17.25 -18.69
CA SER A 120 3.97 16.78 -17.45
C SER A 120 3.16 15.68 -16.75
N GLN A 121 1.84 15.88 -16.66
CA GLN A 121 0.92 14.92 -16.05
C GLN A 121 0.75 13.65 -16.89
N LEU A 122 0.74 13.77 -18.22
CA LEU A 122 0.71 12.63 -19.13
C LEU A 122 1.99 11.80 -19.00
N ASP A 123 3.17 12.43 -19.03
CA ASP A 123 4.45 11.75 -18.84
C ASP A 123 4.47 11.02 -17.48
N PHE A 124 4.00 11.67 -16.40
CA PHE A 124 3.88 11.02 -15.10
C PHE A 124 2.94 9.81 -15.11
N LEU A 125 1.78 9.92 -15.77
CA LEU A 125 0.82 8.82 -15.93
C LEU A 125 1.43 7.65 -16.73
N LEU A 126 2.13 7.94 -17.82
CA LEU A 126 2.83 6.93 -18.62
C LEU A 126 3.92 6.23 -17.81
N GLY A 127 4.65 6.96 -16.97
CA GLY A 127 5.62 6.40 -16.02
C GLY A 127 4.96 5.44 -15.03
N GLN A 128 3.80 5.80 -14.48
CA GLN A 128 3.03 4.91 -13.59
C GLN A 128 2.59 3.63 -14.32
N ILE A 129 2.08 3.74 -15.54
CA ILE A 129 1.63 2.60 -16.34
C ILE A 129 2.80 1.66 -16.65
N ALA A 130 3.95 2.20 -17.05
CA ALA A 130 5.14 1.41 -17.32
C ALA A 130 5.67 0.71 -16.06
N ALA A 131 5.68 1.41 -14.91
CA ALA A 131 6.11 0.83 -13.64
C ALA A 131 5.21 -0.34 -13.21
N GLU A 132 3.89 -0.20 -13.35
CA GLU A 132 2.93 -1.27 -13.03
C GLU A 132 3.03 -2.47 -13.98
N LYS A 133 3.49 -2.25 -15.21
CA LYS A 133 3.86 -3.31 -16.17
C LYS A 133 5.26 -3.87 -15.93
N TRP A 134 5.95 -3.44 -14.88
CA TRP A 134 7.32 -3.83 -14.53
C TRP A 134 8.36 -3.47 -15.61
N GLN A 135 8.05 -2.47 -16.45
CA GLN A 135 8.91 -1.89 -17.49
C GLN A 135 9.70 -0.72 -16.91
N PHE A 136 10.64 -1.01 -16.01
CA PHE A 136 11.30 0.01 -15.20
C PHE A 136 12.13 1.02 -16.01
N THR A 137 12.77 0.61 -17.11
CA THR A 137 13.51 1.54 -17.98
C THR A 137 12.59 2.60 -18.59
N ASP A 138 11.46 2.17 -19.15
CA ASP A 138 10.47 3.08 -19.75
C ASP A 138 9.84 3.98 -18.68
N ALA A 139 9.54 3.42 -17.51
CA ALA A 139 9.02 4.17 -16.37
C ALA A 139 9.98 5.28 -15.91
N ILE A 140 11.28 4.96 -15.78
CA ILE A 140 12.32 5.94 -15.43
C ILE A 140 12.37 7.06 -16.47
N GLY A 141 12.35 6.73 -17.76
CA GLY A 141 12.34 7.73 -18.84
C GLY A 141 11.15 8.69 -18.73
N HIS A 142 9.94 8.15 -18.59
CA HIS A 142 8.74 8.95 -18.45
C HIS A 142 8.70 9.81 -17.18
N PHE A 143 9.15 9.28 -16.04
CA PHE A 143 9.23 10.08 -14.82
C PHE A 143 10.31 11.15 -14.89
N ALA A 144 11.44 10.91 -15.56
CA ALA A 144 12.45 11.92 -15.81
C ALA A 144 11.87 13.06 -16.67
N ASP A 145 11.18 12.72 -17.76
CA ASP A 145 10.47 13.69 -18.62
C ASP A 145 9.45 14.52 -17.83
N ALA A 146 8.69 13.90 -16.91
CA ALA A 146 7.75 14.58 -16.05
C ALA A 146 8.44 15.51 -15.05
N LEU A 147 9.57 15.09 -14.48
CA LEU A 147 10.36 15.85 -13.51
C LEU A 147 11.01 17.09 -14.15
N GLU A 148 11.50 16.98 -15.38
CA GLU A 148 11.99 18.12 -16.17
C GLU A 148 10.90 19.17 -16.37
N LYS A 149 9.65 18.72 -16.49
CA LYS A 149 8.44 19.58 -16.57
C LYS A 149 7.87 19.94 -15.20
N ASN A 150 8.67 19.84 -14.13
CA ASN A 150 8.33 20.20 -12.75
C ASN A 150 7.18 19.41 -12.10
N HIS A 151 7.00 18.13 -12.46
CA HIS A 151 6.06 17.28 -11.74
C HIS A 151 6.58 16.96 -10.32
N GLY A 152 5.93 17.53 -9.28
CA GLY A 152 6.38 17.40 -7.89
C GLY A 152 6.47 15.96 -7.36
N GLY A 153 5.64 15.04 -7.89
CA GLY A 153 5.66 13.63 -7.49
C GLY A 153 6.74 12.77 -8.14
N ALA A 154 7.34 13.21 -9.27
CA ALA A 154 8.19 12.34 -10.09
C ALA A 154 9.50 11.94 -9.39
N ALA A 155 10.07 12.82 -8.55
CA ALA A 155 11.30 12.54 -7.84
C ALA A 155 11.18 11.34 -6.86
N TRP A 156 10.02 11.13 -6.23
CA TRP A 156 9.82 9.97 -5.37
C TRP A 156 9.81 8.66 -6.17
N ASN A 157 9.07 8.63 -7.29
CA ASN A 157 9.01 7.47 -8.16
C ASN A 157 10.37 7.13 -8.78
N LEU A 158 11.15 8.14 -9.18
CA LEU A 158 12.51 7.94 -9.66
C LEU A 158 13.43 7.38 -8.55
N ALA A 159 13.35 7.91 -7.33
CA ALA A 159 14.11 7.37 -6.20
C ALA A 159 13.78 5.90 -5.92
N GLN A 160 12.49 5.55 -5.95
CA GLN A 160 12.02 4.18 -5.77
C GLN A 160 12.52 3.28 -6.91
N LEU A 161 12.33 3.67 -8.17
CA LEU A 161 12.76 2.84 -9.31
C LEU A 161 14.27 2.68 -9.37
N SER A 162 15.05 3.73 -9.08
CA SER A 162 16.51 3.64 -8.95
C SER A 162 16.93 2.66 -7.84
N LEU A 163 16.22 2.62 -6.70
CA LEU A 163 16.46 1.60 -5.67
C LEU A 163 16.18 0.19 -6.21
N LEU A 164 15.05 0.00 -6.90
CA LEU A 164 14.65 -1.31 -7.44
C LEU A 164 15.53 -1.79 -8.61
N THR A 165 16.19 -0.86 -9.32
CA THR A 165 17.19 -1.16 -10.35
C THR A 165 18.63 -1.11 -9.83
N LEU A 166 18.81 -1.08 -8.50
CA LEU A 166 20.09 -1.12 -7.81
C LEU A 166 21.04 0.04 -8.12
N ASP A 167 20.51 1.18 -8.56
CA ASP A 167 21.22 2.45 -8.70
C ASP A 167 21.04 3.30 -7.43
N LEU A 168 21.71 2.87 -6.36
CA LEU A 168 21.62 3.49 -5.04
C LEU A 168 22.08 4.96 -5.02
N PRO A 169 23.18 5.36 -5.70
CA PRO A 169 23.56 6.77 -5.77
C PRO A 169 22.47 7.65 -6.38
N GLN A 170 21.89 7.21 -7.50
CA GLN A 170 20.82 7.95 -8.16
C GLN A 170 19.54 7.98 -7.31
N ALA A 171 19.23 6.88 -6.61
CA ALA A 171 18.12 6.82 -5.68
C ALA A 171 18.26 7.84 -4.54
N ARG A 172 19.46 7.98 -3.96
CA ARG A 172 19.75 8.99 -2.91
C ARG A 172 19.59 10.41 -3.45
N GLU A 173 20.05 10.69 -4.66
CA GLU A 173 19.89 12.01 -5.29
C GLU A 173 18.41 12.39 -5.47
N TYR A 174 17.61 11.49 -6.07
CA TYR A 174 16.19 11.74 -6.27
C TYR A 174 15.42 11.85 -4.96
N LEU A 175 15.78 11.06 -3.93
CA LEU A 175 15.20 11.18 -2.60
C LEU A 175 15.48 12.56 -1.98
N ARG A 176 16.72 13.07 -2.08
CA ARG A 176 17.06 14.43 -1.63
C ARG A 176 16.26 15.49 -2.37
N ARG A 177 16.12 15.34 -3.69
CA ARG A 177 15.32 16.25 -4.51
C ARG A 177 13.85 16.26 -4.07
N HIS A 178 13.26 15.09 -3.85
CA HIS A 178 11.89 14.98 -3.31
C HIS A 178 11.75 15.65 -1.94
N LEU A 179 12.67 15.38 -1.01
CA LEU A 179 12.64 15.96 0.34
C LEU A 179 12.81 17.49 0.32
N SER A 180 13.57 18.02 -0.63
CA SER A 180 13.70 19.47 -0.86
C SER A 180 12.37 20.07 -1.35
N ILE A 181 11.72 19.44 -2.34
CA ILE A 181 10.42 19.88 -2.88
C ILE A 181 9.34 19.88 -1.78
N GLU A 182 9.30 18.82 -0.96
CA GLU A 182 8.27 18.62 0.07
C GLU A 182 8.61 19.24 1.44
N ALA A 183 9.76 19.91 1.57
CA ALA A 183 10.29 20.36 2.86
C ALA A 183 9.26 21.15 3.69
N SER A 184 8.64 22.16 3.07
CA SER A 184 7.65 23.02 3.73
C SER A 184 6.42 22.23 4.21
N GLY A 185 5.90 21.33 3.37
CA GLY A 185 4.75 20.49 3.69
C GLY A 185 5.03 19.49 4.81
N ARG A 186 6.23 18.91 4.83
CA ARG A 186 6.67 17.97 5.87
C ARG A 186 6.89 18.67 7.21
N ILE A 187 7.53 19.84 7.21
CA ILE A 187 7.72 20.66 8.41
C ILE A 187 6.37 21.04 9.02
N ALA A 188 5.41 21.47 8.20
CA ALA A 188 4.06 21.80 8.65
C ALA A 188 3.33 20.60 9.31
N LYS A 189 3.67 19.37 8.90
CA LYS A 189 3.15 18.12 9.45
C LYS A 189 3.98 17.56 10.62
N GLY A 190 5.06 18.21 11.03
CA GLY A 190 5.97 17.72 12.07
C GLY A 190 6.77 16.47 11.67
N LEU A 191 6.85 16.18 10.36
CA LEU A 191 7.57 15.03 9.82
C LEU A 191 9.06 15.36 9.65
N SER A 192 9.92 14.35 9.78
CA SER A 192 11.34 14.50 9.51
C SER A 192 11.63 14.81 8.04
N HIS A 193 12.67 15.59 7.77
CA HIS A 193 13.20 15.86 6.43
C HIS A 193 14.54 15.15 6.19
N HIS A 194 14.95 14.25 7.10
CA HIS A 194 16.16 13.44 6.92
C HIS A 194 15.89 12.22 6.04
N GLU A 195 16.82 11.90 5.14
CA GLU A 195 16.75 10.74 4.22
C GLU A 195 16.44 9.44 4.96
N SER A 196 17.20 9.13 6.03
CA SER A 196 17.05 7.92 6.83
C SER A 196 15.73 7.84 7.60
N GLN A 197 14.91 8.90 7.60
CA GLN A 197 13.58 8.91 8.22
C GLN A 197 12.48 8.81 7.16
N THR A 198 12.77 8.06 6.09
CA THR A 198 11.85 7.68 5.02
C THR A 198 11.98 6.19 4.73
N GLN A 199 10.95 5.59 4.14
CA GLN A 199 11.01 4.18 3.74
C GLN A 199 12.14 3.93 2.74
N ILE A 200 12.27 4.74 1.69
CA ILE A 200 13.35 4.60 0.69
C ILE A 200 14.72 4.74 1.36
N GLY A 201 14.92 5.71 2.24
CA GLY A 201 16.18 5.87 2.97
C GLY A 201 16.56 4.66 3.82
N GLN A 202 15.61 4.09 4.54
CA GLN A 202 15.83 2.87 5.33
C GLN A 202 16.15 1.66 4.44
N LEU A 203 15.51 1.54 3.27
CA LEU A 203 15.82 0.47 2.31
C LEU A 203 17.18 0.66 1.64
N LEU A 204 17.59 1.91 1.38
CA LEU A 204 18.94 2.20 0.88
C LEU A 204 20.00 1.75 1.88
N ASP A 205 19.79 2.06 3.16
CA ASP A 205 20.69 1.64 4.24
C ASP A 205 20.70 0.10 4.38
N ASP A 206 19.54 -0.58 4.26
CA ASP A 206 19.43 -2.05 4.26
C ASP A 206 20.15 -2.68 3.04
N TYR A 207 20.01 -2.09 1.85
CA TYR A 207 20.66 -2.58 0.63
C TYR A 207 22.18 -2.44 0.70
N GLU A 208 22.72 -1.46 1.44
CA GLU A 208 24.16 -1.28 1.59
C GLU A 208 24.81 -2.25 2.60
N LEU A 209 24.02 -3.05 3.35
CA LEU A 209 24.53 -3.98 4.37
C LEU A 209 25.41 -5.10 3.79
N GLU A 210 25.12 -5.55 2.57
CA GLU A 210 25.81 -6.67 1.91
C GLU A 210 26.49 -6.22 0.60
N PRO A 211 27.60 -5.45 0.66
CA PRO A 211 28.20 -4.81 -0.53
C PRO A 211 28.69 -5.81 -1.57
N ALA A 212 29.13 -7.00 -1.15
CA ALA A 212 29.55 -8.05 -2.07
C ALA A 212 28.36 -8.63 -2.86
N ALA A 213 27.25 -8.93 -2.19
CA ALA A 213 26.02 -9.39 -2.83
C ALA A 213 25.43 -8.32 -3.74
N LEU A 214 25.42 -7.06 -3.30
CA LEU A 214 24.96 -5.93 -4.08
C LEU A 214 25.76 -5.78 -5.39
N ALA A 215 27.10 -5.81 -5.32
CA ALA A 215 27.95 -5.72 -6.51
C ALA A 215 27.66 -6.85 -7.52
N GLU A 216 27.44 -8.07 -7.01
CA GLU A 216 27.06 -9.21 -7.85
C GLU A 216 25.70 -9.01 -8.52
N MET A 217 24.69 -8.54 -7.78
CA MET A 217 23.37 -8.25 -8.34
C MET A 217 23.38 -7.12 -9.36
N ILE A 218 24.21 -6.07 -9.17
CA ILE A 218 24.40 -5.01 -10.15
C ILE A 218 24.98 -5.58 -11.45
N ALA A 219 25.93 -6.50 -11.39
CA ALA A 219 26.46 -7.15 -12.59
C ALA A 219 25.41 -8.02 -13.30
N ILE A 220 24.55 -8.69 -12.54
CA ILE A 220 23.45 -9.52 -13.08
C ILE A 220 22.37 -8.67 -13.75
N ARG A 221 22.09 -7.46 -13.22
CA ARG A 221 21.04 -6.56 -13.73
C ARG A 221 21.13 -6.32 -15.23
N ASP A 222 22.35 -6.22 -15.76
CA ASP A 222 22.58 -5.85 -17.16
C ASP A 222 22.42 -7.04 -18.13
N LEU A 223 22.20 -8.26 -17.62
CA LEU A 223 21.86 -9.44 -18.43
C LEU A 223 20.44 -9.36 -19.00
N PRO A 224 20.11 -10.14 -20.06
CA PRO A 224 18.72 -10.34 -20.48
C PRO A 224 17.85 -10.91 -19.35
N VAL A 225 16.57 -10.53 -19.29
CA VAL A 225 15.64 -10.89 -18.19
C VAL A 225 15.63 -12.40 -17.88
N ALA A 226 15.62 -13.25 -18.92
CA ALA A 226 15.61 -14.71 -18.75
C ALA A 226 16.87 -15.26 -18.06
N ASP A 227 18.01 -14.59 -18.24
CA ASP A 227 19.31 -15.03 -17.76
C ASP A 227 19.61 -14.52 -16.34
N ARG A 228 18.81 -13.58 -15.82
CA ARG A 228 18.96 -13.03 -14.46
C ARG A 228 18.56 -14.01 -13.36
N ILE A 229 17.60 -14.90 -13.61
CA ILE A 229 16.95 -15.69 -12.55
C ILE A 229 17.94 -16.66 -11.88
N ALA A 230 18.68 -17.45 -12.67
CA ALA A 230 19.59 -18.46 -12.12
C ALA A 230 20.68 -17.87 -11.20
N PRO A 231 21.43 -16.82 -11.62
CA PRO A 231 22.41 -16.20 -10.74
C PRO A 231 21.77 -15.46 -9.56
N LEU A 232 20.61 -14.79 -9.73
CA LEU A 232 19.90 -14.17 -8.59
C LEU A 232 19.44 -15.19 -7.55
N LYS A 233 19.00 -16.39 -7.96
CA LYS A 233 18.72 -17.49 -7.02
C LYS A 233 19.95 -17.87 -6.21
N SER A 234 21.13 -17.91 -6.84
CA SER A 234 22.41 -18.20 -6.16
C SER A 234 22.76 -17.12 -5.12
N VAL A 235 22.57 -15.84 -5.45
CA VAL A 235 22.73 -14.74 -4.48
C VAL A 235 21.75 -14.89 -3.33
N ALA A 236 20.44 -15.03 -3.61
CA ALA A 236 19.42 -15.14 -2.59
C ALA A 236 19.56 -16.39 -1.70
N ALA A 237 20.11 -17.49 -2.22
CA ALA A 237 20.39 -18.69 -1.42
C ALA A 237 21.57 -18.49 -0.45
N ARG A 238 22.62 -17.75 -0.86
CA ARG A 238 23.79 -17.45 -0.01
C ARG A 238 23.51 -16.35 1.01
N PHE A 239 22.69 -15.37 0.64
CA PHE A 239 22.33 -14.22 1.46
C PHE A 239 20.83 -14.26 1.79
N SER A 240 20.41 -15.33 2.47
CA SER A 240 18.99 -15.65 2.67
C SER A 240 18.20 -14.58 3.43
N ASP A 241 18.84 -13.86 4.35
CA ASP A 241 18.20 -12.81 5.15
C ASP A 241 18.34 -11.41 4.54
N TYR A 242 18.94 -11.29 3.35
CA TYR A 242 19.17 -10.01 2.68
C TYR A 242 17.96 -9.62 1.83
N THR A 243 17.28 -8.54 2.23
CA THR A 243 16.02 -8.09 1.60
C THR A 243 16.20 -7.77 0.12
N ALA A 244 17.31 -7.11 -0.25
CA ALA A 244 17.57 -6.73 -1.63
C ALA A 244 17.68 -7.93 -2.56
N ALA A 245 18.31 -9.02 -2.11
CA ALA A 245 18.41 -10.26 -2.89
C ALA A 245 17.04 -10.90 -3.12
N ALA A 246 16.19 -10.92 -2.09
CA ALA A 246 14.83 -11.43 -2.22
C ALA A 246 13.99 -10.58 -3.19
N VAL A 247 13.99 -9.26 -3.02
CA VAL A 247 13.24 -8.31 -3.87
C VAL A 247 13.70 -8.39 -5.32
N THR A 248 15.01 -8.38 -5.57
CA THR A 248 15.58 -8.43 -6.92
C THR A 248 15.21 -9.73 -7.64
N LEU A 249 15.22 -10.87 -6.92
CA LEU A 249 14.78 -12.14 -7.48
C LEU A 249 13.28 -12.13 -7.82
N LEU A 250 12.41 -11.59 -6.96
CA LEU A 250 10.98 -11.49 -7.26
C LEU A 250 10.70 -10.59 -8.47
N ILE A 251 11.39 -9.46 -8.59
CA ILE A 251 11.29 -8.60 -9.78
C ILE A 251 11.68 -9.35 -11.04
N ALA A 252 12.80 -10.08 -11.02
CA ALA A 252 13.24 -10.87 -12.18
C ALA A 252 12.25 -11.97 -12.55
N LEU A 253 11.67 -12.67 -11.56
CA LEU A 253 10.63 -13.68 -11.79
C LEU A 253 9.36 -13.07 -12.42
N ARG A 254 8.93 -11.90 -11.94
CA ARG A 254 7.79 -11.16 -12.51
C ARG A 254 8.05 -10.75 -13.96
N GLN A 255 9.19 -10.12 -14.23
CA GLN A 255 9.57 -9.68 -15.58
C GLN A 255 9.70 -10.85 -16.55
N ALA A 256 10.07 -12.04 -16.06
CA ALA A 256 10.12 -13.28 -16.84
C ALA A 256 8.77 -14.01 -16.95
N GLY A 257 7.68 -13.41 -16.45
CA GLY A 257 6.33 -13.99 -16.52
C GLY A 257 6.08 -15.19 -15.62
N ARG A 258 6.94 -15.46 -14.62
CA ARG A 258 6.86 -16.65 -13.75
C ARG A 258 5.76 -16.60 -12.68
N PHE A 259 5.14 -15.44 -12.49
CA PHE A 259 4.01 -15.25 -11.58
C PHE A 259 2.66 -15.10 -12.28
N SER A 260 2.61 -15.32 -13.59
CA SER A 260 1.35 -15.32 -14.33
C SER A 260 0.49 -16.48 -13.82
N PRO A 261 -0.80 -16.27 -13.48
CA PRO A 261 -1.67 -17.38 -13.11
C PRO A 261 -1.73 -18.40 -14.27
N PRO A 262 -1.81 -19.70 -13.99
CA PRO A 262 -1.92 -20.71 -15.02
C PRO A 262 -3.13 -20.43 -15.93
N ALA A 263 -2.93 -20.54 -17.24
CA ALA A 263 -3.95 -20.30 -18.24
C ALA A 263 -4.90 -21.52 -18.37
N ALA A 264 -5.72 -21.79 -17.35
CA ALA A 264 -6.91 -22.64 -17.48
C ALA A 264 -7.79 -22.55 -16.22
N PRO A 265 -9.13 -22.43 -16.36
CA PRO A 265 -10.03 -22.86 -15.29
C PRO A 265 -10.10 -24.40 -15.31
N LEU A 266 -9.69 -25.05 -14.22
CA LEU A 266 -9.78 -26.51 -14.09
C LEU A 266 -10.74 -26.89 -12.95
N THR A 267 -11.89 -27.41 -13.37
CA THR A 267 -12.84 -28.32 -12.66
C THR A 267 -13.39 -27.92 -11.29
N ASP A 268 -14.71 -27.70 -11.24
CA ASP A 268 -15.57 -27.43 -10.07
C ASP A 268 -15.68 -28.57 -9.02
N THR A 269 -14.83 -29.60 -9.05
CA THR A 269 -15.08 -30.86 -8.34
C THR A 269 -14.26 -31.07 -7.06
N VAL A 270 -13.38 -30.13 -6.69
CA VAL A 270 -12.60 -30.20 -5.44
C VAL A 270 -12.90 -28.96 -4.59
N SER A 271 -13.15 -29.16 -3.30
CA SER A 271 -13.21 -28.03 -2.36
C SER A 271 -11.89 -27.25 -2.41
N PRO A 272 -11.91 -25.91 -2.52
CA PRO A 272 -10.69 -25.14 -2.70
C PRO A 272 -9.73 -25.38 -1.51
N PRO A 273 -8.41 -25.50 -1.73
CA PRO A 273 -7.45 -25.75 -0.66
C PRO A 273 -7.48 -24.65 0.41
N ILE A 274 -7.52 -23.38 0.00
CA ILE A 274 -7.66 -22.26 0.94
C ILE A 274 -9.08 -22.25 1.52
N PRO A 275 -9.25 -22.36 2.86
CA PRO A 275 -10.56 -22.32 3.49
C PRO A 275 -11.35 -21.03 3.17
N ARG A 276 -12.66 -21.16 2.94
CA ARG A 276 -13.59 -20.03 2.68
C ARG A 276 -13.92 -19.26 3.95
N ARG A 277 -12.92 -18.56 4.48
CA ARG A 277 -13.02 -17.72 5.67
C ARG A 277 -12.20 -16.46 5.53
N ILE A 278 -12.71 -15.36 6.09
CA ILE A 278 -12.05 -14.06 6.11
C ILE A 278 -11.85 -13.64 7.56
N ALA A 279 -10.62 -13.29 7.90
CA ALA A 279 -10.30 -12.59 9.13
C ALA A 279 -9.86 -11.15 8.87
N GLN A 280 -10.33 -10.25 9.74
CA GLN A 280 -9.84 -8.88 9.81
C GLN A 280 -9.48 -8.55 11.27
N PHE A 281 -8.58 -7.58 11.46
CA PHE A 281 -8.17 -7.12 12.78
C PHE A 281 -8.32 -5.61 12.90
N TRP A 282 -8.87 -5.17 14.04
CA TRP A 282 -8.89 -3.78 14.44
C TRP A 282 -8.54 -3.69 15.92
N ASP A 283 -7.59 -2.85 16.31
CA ASP A 283 -6.95 -2.92 17.62
C ASP A 283 -7.84 -2.55 18.83
N SER A 284 -9.09 -2.16 18.58
CA SER A 284 -10.10 -1.75 19.56
C SER A 284 -11.45 -2.41 19.26
N GLU A 285 -12.29 -2.60 20.27
CA GLU A 285 -13.67 -3.07 20.09
C GLU A 285 -14.52 -2.05 19.31
N ALA A 286 -14.31 -0.75 19.57
CA ALA A 286 -14.99 0.32 18.85
C ALA A 286 -14.34 0.58 17.48
N VAL A 287 -14.89 -0.04 16.43
CA VAL A 287 -14.51 0.22 15.03
C VAL A 287 -15.15 1.52 14.56
N PRO A 288 -14.40 2.46 13.96
CA PRO A 288 -14.96 3.66 13.33
C PRO A 288 -15.99 3.33 12.25
N ALA A 289 -16.96 4.23 12.04
CA ALA A 289 -18.06 4.00 11.11
C ALA A 289 -17.59 3.86 9.64
N ASP A 290 -16.63 4.67 9.23
CA ASP A 290 -16.02 4.61 7.89
C ASP A 290 -15.27 3.30 7.65
N VAL A 291 -14.49 2.83 8.63
CA VAL A 291 -13.84 1.51 8.58
C VAL A 291 -14.87 0.37 8.60
N SER A 292 -15.95 0.50 9.38
CA SER A 292 -17.01 -0.50 9.44
C SER A 292 -17.72 -0.70 8.09
N VAL A 293 -17.85 0.36 7.29
CA VAL A 293 -18.37 0.29 5.91
C VAL A 293 -17.42 -0.51 5.00
N LEU A 294 -16.11 -0.35 5.15
CA LEU A 294 -15.11 -1.12 4.40
C LEU A 294 -15.19 -2.61 4.78
N MET A 295 -15.19 -2.94 6.07
CA MET A 295 -15.39 -4.31 6.56
C MET A 295 -16.72 -4.93 6.11
N ALA A 296 -17.80 -4.15 6.06
CA ALA A 296 -19.11 -4.63 5.62
C ALA A 296 -19.11 -5.09 4.14
N SER A 297 -18.27 -4.49 3.30
CA SER A 297 -18.16 -4.89 1.88
C SER A 297 -17.71 -6.35 1.72
N TRP A 298 -16.81 -6.83 2.59
CA TRP A 298 -16.33 -8.21 2.55
C TRP A 298 -17.44 -9.22 2.83
N ARG A 299 -18.27 -8.96 3.85
CA ARG A 299 -19.43 -9.80 4.20
C ARG A 299 -20.50 -9.77 3.11
N ALA A 300 -20.70 -8.61 2.49
CA ALA A 300 -21.66 -8.46 1.39
C ALA A 300 -21.24 -9.25 0.15
N GLN A 301 -19.95 -9.28 -0.18
CA GLN A 301 -19.39 -10.01 -1.33
C GLN A 301 -19.18 -11.52 -1.04
N HIS A 302 -19.18 -11.93 0.23
CA HIS A 302 -18.94 -13.31 0.66
C HIS A 302 -19.96 -13.77 1.73
N PRO A 303 -21.28 -13.77 1.42
CA PRO A 303 -22.32 -14.04 2.42
C PRO A 303 -22.28 -15.46 3.00
N GLU A 304 -21.71 -16.41 2.28
CA GLU A 304 -21.60 -17.82 2.67
C GLU A 304 -20.28 -18.15 3.37
N TRP A 305 -19.35 -17.20 3.46
CA TRP A 305 -18.03 -17.43 4.06
C TRP A 305 -18.05 -17.14 5.55
N GLU A 306 -17.21 -17.85 6.30
CA GLU A 306 -16.98 -17.50 7.70
C GLU A 306 -16.26 -16.14 7.77
N TYR A 307 -16.78 -15.22 8.59
CA TYR A 307 -16.17 -13.91 8.81
C TYR A 307 -15.87 -13.72 10.29
N GLU A 308 -14.62 -13.39 10.62
CA GLU A 308 -14.16 -13.18 11.99
C GLU A 308 -13.43 -11.85 12.13
N LEU A 309 -13.96 -10.96 12.98
CA LEU A 309 -13.29 -9.72 13.36
C LEU A 309 -12.63 -9.88 14.73
N PHE A 310 -11.35 -9.54 14.79
CA PHE A 310 -10.57 -9.61 16.03
C PHE A 310 -10.19 -8.22 16.52
N ASP A 311 -10.30 -8.05 17.83
CA ASP A 311 -9.63 -6.98 18.57
C ASP A 311 -8.35 -7.47 19.27
N ASN A 312 -7.64 -6.56 19.93
CA ASN A 312 -6.45 -6.89 20.71
C ASN A 312 -6.71 -7.99 21.77
N ALA A 313 -7.87 -7.98 22.43
CA ALA A 313 -8.19 -8.95 23.48
C ALA A 313 -8.48 -10.34 22.89
N ALA A 314 -9.24 -10.40 21.80
CA ALA A 314 -9.54 -11.60 21.04
C ALA A 314 -8.26 -12.19 20.42
N ALA A 315 -7.42 -11.36 19.81
CA ALA A 315 -6.13 -11.77 19.26
C ALA A 315 -5.21 -12.39 20.34
N ARG A 316 -5.11 -11.77 21.52
CA ARG A 316 -4.36 -12.37 22.65
C ARG A 316 -4.90 -13.73 23.07
N ARG A 317 -6.22 -13.87 23.22
CA ARG A 317 -6.85 -15.15 23.58
C ARG A 317 -6.60 -16.20 22.51
N PHE A 318 -6.72 -15.82 21.24
CA PHE A 318 -6.47 -16.67 20.09
C PHE A 318 -5.03 -17.18 20.09
N LEU A 319 -4.05 -16.27 20.14
CA LEU A 319 -2.63 -16.62 20.12
C LEU A 319 -2.23 -17.49 21.33
N ARG A 320 -2.77 -17.20 22.52
CA ARG A 320 -2.55 -18.02 23.72
C ARG A 320 -3.07 -19.45 23.56
N THR A 321 -4.14 -19.64 22.81
CA THR A 321 -4.80 -20.95 22.64
C THR A 321 -4.10 -21.80 21.58
N HIS A 322 -3.60 -21.17 20.51
CA HIS A 322 -3.08 -21.87 19.34
C HIS A 322 -1.55 -21.99 19.28
N PHE A 323 -0.80 -21.17 20.03
CA PHE A 323 0.65 -21.07 19.89
C PHE A 323 1.39 -21.16 21.23
N SER A 324 2.71 -21.36 21.13
CA SER A 324 3.60 -21.33 22.29
C SER A 324 3.60 -19.95 22.97
N PRO A 325 4.01 -19.86 24.26
CA PRO A 325 4.12 -18.59 24.96
C PRO A 325 5.00 -17.55 24.27
N ALA A 326 5.96 -17.97 23.42
CA ALA A 326 6.84 -17.07 22.68
C ALA A 326 6.09 -16.16 21.70
N VAL A 327 5.07 -16.68 21.00
CA VAL A 327 4.26 -15.90 20.06
C VAL A 327 3.44 -14.84 20.79
N LEU A 328 2.80 -15.22 21.91
CA LEU A 328 2.06 -14.28 22.75
C LEU A 328 2.99 -13.22 23.38
N SER A 329 4.21 -13.61 23.78
CA SER A 329 5.23 -12.68 24.26
C SER A 329 5.58 -11.65 23.20
N ALA A 330 5.88 -12.08 21.97
CA ALA A 330 6.18 -11.17 20.87
C ALA A 330 5.01 -10.22 20.59
N TYR A 331 3.77 -10.74 20.52
CA TYR A 331 2.58 -9.91 20.34
C TYR A 331 2.43 -8.85 21.43
N ASN A 332 2.71 -9.19 22.69
CA ASN A 332 2.64 -8.24 23.80
C ASN A 332 3.79 -7.22 23.80
N ARG A 333 4.98 -7.62 23.34
CA ARG A 333 6.18 -6.76 23.23
C ARG A 333 6.15 -5.83 22.02
N ALA A 334 5.40 -6.18 20.96
CA ALA A 334 5.20 -5.34 19.79
C ALA A 334 4.71 -3.95 20.20
N ARG A 335 5.50 -2.92 19.83
CA ARG A 335 5.30 -1.53 20.25
C ARG A 335 4.23 -0.84 19.42
N GLU A 336 4.26 -1.09 18.12
CA GLU A 336 3.36 -0.48 17.15
C GLU A 336 2.15 -1.38 16.91
N THR A 337 0.96 -0.78 16.74
CA THR A 337 -0.26 -1.53 16.38
C THR A 337 -0.09 -2.31 15.08
N ALA A 338 0.67 -1.77 14.11
CA ALA A 338 0.96 -2.46 12.86
C ALA A 338 1.71 -3.79 13.08
N GLN A 339 2.72 -3.82 13.97
CA GLN A 339 3.44 -5.06 14.31
C GLN A 339 2.51 -6.09 14.95
N LYS A 340 1.57 -5.64 15.80
CA LYS A 340 0.55 -6.54 16.37
C LYS A 340 -0.33 -7.13 15.28
N SER A 341 -0.79 -6.30 14.34
CA SER A 341 -1.57 -6.74 13.18
C SER A 341 -0.81 -7.78 12.36
N ASP A 342 0.47 -7.54 12.07
CA ASP A 342 1.32 -8.45 11.30
C ASP A 342 1.46 -9.82 11.98
N ILE A 343 1.79 -9.85 13.28
CA ILE A 343 1.92 -11.11 14.05
C ILE A 343 0.58 -11.84 14.11
N PHE A 344 -0.52 -11.12 14.36
CA PHE A 344 -1.85 -11.73 14.44
C PHE A 344 -2.28 -12.30 13.09
N ARG A 345 -2.08 -11.57 11.99
CA ARG A 345 -2.37 -12.01 10.62
C ARG A 345 -1.66 -13.33 10.30
N LEU A 346 -0.34 -13.37 10.52
CA LEU A 346 0.45 -14.58 10.28
C LEU A 346 0.00 -15.72 11.20
N GLY A 347 -0.20 -15.45 12.49
CA GLY A 347 -0.69 -16.43 13.46
C GLY A 347 -2.07 -16.99 13.12
N TYR A 348 -3.01 -16.15 12.69
CA TYR A 348 -4.34 -16.58 12.29
C TYR A 348 -4.27 -17.54 11.10
N LEU A 349 -3.57 -17.16 10.03
CA LEU A 349 -3.46 -17.98 8.83
C LEU A 349 -2.69 -19.28 9.08
N VAL A 350 -1.65 -19.26 9.91
CA VAL A 350 -0.93 -20.49 10.30
C VAL A 350 -1.84 -21.43 11.10
N ALA A 351 -2.71 -20.91 11.97
CA ALA A 351 -3.57 -21.72 12.84
C ALA A 351 -4.89 -22.17 12.20
N ARG A 352 -5.40 -21.45 11.19
CA ARG A 352 -6.73 -21.69 10.61
C ARG A 352 -6.79 -21.73 9.09
N GLY A 353 -5.76 -21.27 8.39
CA GLY A 353 -5.83 -20.96 6.96
C GLY A 353 -6.88 -19.89 6.66
N GLY A 354 -7.20 -19.75 5.38
CA GLY A 354 -8.20 -18.84 4.85
C GLY A 354 -7.59 -17.56 4.32
N TYR A 355 -8.35 -16.47 4.39
CA TYR A 355 -7.93 -15.16 3.93
C TYR A 355 -7.84 -14.19 5.10
N TYR A 356 -6.79 -13.38 5.09
CA TYR A 356 -6.68 -12.19 5.90
C TYR A 356 -6.67 -10.98 4.97
N VAL A 357 -7.46 -9.97 5.32
CA VAL A 357 -7.51 -8.69 4.61
C VAL A 357 -7.55 -7.53 5.59
N ASP A 358 -6.79 -6.47 5.33
CA ASP A 358 -6.73 -5.31 6.22
C ASP A 358 -8.12 -4.65 6.39
N ALA A 359 -8.36 -4.12 7.58
CA ALA A 359 -9.65 -3.57 8.00
C ALA A 359 -10.10 -2.35 7.17
N ASP A 360 -9.14 -1.62 6.62
CA ASP A 360 -9.30 -0.42 5.80
C ASP A 360 -9.25 -0.69 4.29
N ASP A 361 -9.40 -1.96 3.89
CA ASP A 361 -9.55 -2.37 2.50
C ASP A 361 -11.00 -2.70 2.18
N ARG A 362 -11.41 -2.42 0.94
CA ARG A 362 -12.77 -2.68 0.46
C ARG A 362 -12.79 -3.80 -0.58
N SER A 363 -13.72 -4.73 -0.41
CA SER A 363 -14.05 -5.73 -1.42
C SER A 363 -14.88 -5.09 -2.53
N LEU A 364 -14.36 -5.16 -3.76
CA LEU A 364 -15.02 -4.73 -5.00
C LEU A 364 -15.71 -5.89 -5.70
N ALA A 365 -15.18 -7.11 -5.56
CA ALA A 365 -15.72 -8.34 -6.11
C ALA A 365 -15.34 -9.54 -5.22
N PRO A 366 -15.93 -10.72 -5.44
CA PRO A 366 -15.54 -11.93 -4.72
C PRO A 366 -14.06 -12.29 -4.95
N ILE A 367 -13.36 -12.77 -3.91
CA ILE A 367 -11.95 -13.18 -4.00
C ILE A 367 -11.75 -14.29 -5.04
N THR A 368 -12.76 -15.14 -5.26
CA THR A 368 -12.75 -16.21 -6.26
C THR A 368 -12.66 -15.71 -7.70
N THR A 369 -12.85 -14.40 -7.94
CA THR A 369 -12.57 -13.77 -9.25
C THR A 369 -11.08 -13.52 -9.48
N LEU A 370 -10.27 -13.52 -8.41
CA LEU A 370 -8.83 -13.26 -8.46
C LEU A 370 -7.97 -14.49 -8.21
N VAL A 371 -8.38 -15.33 -7.26
CA VAL A 371 -7.58 -16.43 -6.73
C VAL A 371 -8.08 -17.75 -7.33
N PRO A 372 -7.25 -18.47 -8.09
CA PRO A 372 -7.62 -19.78 -8.63
C PRO A 372 -8.00 -20.78 -7.54
N SER A 373 -8.93 -21.68 -7.84
CA SER A 373 -9.50 -22.63 -6.89
C SER A 373 -8.50 -23.63 -6.31
N GLU A 374 -7.42 -23.92 -7.03
CA GLU A 374 -6.35 -24.85 -6.70
C GLU A 374 -5.21 -24.19 -5.91
N CYS A 375 -5.30 -22.88 -5.67
CA CYS A 375 -4.27 -22.13 -4.99
C CYS A 375 -4.18 -22.55 -3.51
N GLU A 376 -2.96 -22.76 -3.03
CA GLU A 376 -2.62 -23.00 -1.62
C GLU A 376 -2.09 -21.74 -0.92
N LEU A 377 -1.59 -20.77 -1.68
CA LEU A 377 -1.10 -19.49 -1.18
C LEU A 377 -1.38 -18.37 -2.19
N ALA A 378 -2.21 -17.40 -1.80
CA ALA A 378 -2.54 -16.22 -2.58
C ALA A 378 -1.89 -14.98 -1.97
N LEU A 379 -1.07 -14.30 -2.77
CA LEU A 379 -0.29 -13.12 -2.43
C LEU A 379 -0.43 -12.08 -3.55
N TYR A 380 0.10 -10.89 -3.31
CA TYR A 380 0.37 -9.95 -4.38
C TYR A 380 1.73 -9.28 -4.18
N GLN A 381 2.33 -8.82 -5.29
CA GLN A 381 3.57 -8.07 -5.29
C GLN A 381 3.26 -6.57 -5.33
N GLU A 382 3.74 -5.84 -4.33
CA GLU A 382 3.55 -4.39 -4.17
C GLU A 382 4.62 -3.57 -4.90
N ASP A 383 4.47 -2.24 -4.88
CA ASP A 383 5.28 -1.30 -5.70
C ASP A 383 6.76 -1.28 -5.32
N TYR A 384 7.15 -1.79 -4.14
CA TYR A 384 8.54 -1.98 -3.72
C TYR A 384 9.14 -3.33 -4.16
N GLY A 385 8.45 -4.09 -5.01
CA GLY A 385 8.90 -5.42 -5.46
C GLY A 385 8.74 -6.53 -4.42
N THR A 386 8.25 -6.20 -3.24
CA THR A 386 7.95 -7.10 -2.11
C THR A 386 6.57 -7.73 -2.22
N ILE A 387 6.36 -8.80 -1.46
CA ILE A 387 5.04 -9.36 -1.19
C ILE A 387 4.30 -8.44 -0.21
N GLY A 388 3.17 -7.90 -0.63
CA GLY A 388 2.27 -7.13 0.24
C GLY A 388 1.71 -8.00 1.35
N ASN A 389 1.51 -7.41 2.53
CA ASN A 389 1.13 -8.15 3.73
C ASN A 389 -0.30 -7.88 4.20
N ASP A 390 -1.03 -7.00 3.53
CA ASP A 390 -2.40 -6.54 3.80
C ASP A 390 -3.48 -7.44 3.18
N PHE A 391 -3.17 -8.18 2.10
CA PHE A 391 -4.00 -9.24 1.54
C PHE A 391 -3.22 -10.55 1.46
N LEU A 392 -3.67 -11.59 2.18
CA LEU A 392 -3.05 -12.92 2.17
C LEU A 392 -4.13 -14.00 2.16
N GLY A 393 -4.00 -15.00 1.29
CA GLY A 393 -4.78 -16.25 1.35
C GLY A 393 -3.85 -17.44 1.53
N ALA A 394 -4.18 -18.40 2.39
CA ALA A 394 -3.35 -19.58 2.59
C ALA A 394 -4.10 -20.81 3.09
N VAL A 395 -3.62 -21.98 2.72
CA VAL A 395 -3.94 -23.21 3.44
C VAL A 395 -3.43 -23.14 4.87
N LEU A 396 -4.02 -23.97 5.73
CA LEU A 396 -3.57 -24.14 7.10
C LEU A 396 -2.07 -24.52 7.12
N ARG A 397 -1.29 -23.85 7.98
CA ARG A 397 0.17 -24.11 8.18
C ARG A 397 1.03 -24.02 6.92
N HIS A 398 0.66 -23.17 5.96
CA HIS A 398 1.51 -22.95 4.79
C HIS A 398 2.97 -22.59 5.21
N PRO A 399 4.03 -23.24 4.66
CA PRO A 399 5.41 -23.09 5.12
C PRO A 399 5.90 -21.64 5.16
N VAL A 400 5.59 -20.86 4.11
CA VAL A 400 5.95 -19.43 4.02
C VAL A 400 5.45 -18.63 5.23
N LEU A 401 4.18 -18.81 5.61
CA LEU A 401 3.59 -18.05 6.72
C LEU A 401 4.08 -18.56 8.08
N THR A 402 4.36 -19.86 8.18
CA THR A 402 4.94 -20.46 9.39
C THR A 402 6.34 -19.92 9.65
N ARG A 403 7.18 -19.86 8.60
CA ARG A 403 8.50 -19.24 8.66
C ARG A 403 8.40 -17.77 9.01
N ALA A 404 7.58 -17.01 8.29
CA ALA A 404 7.40 -15.57 8.53
C ALA A 404 6.98 -15.30 10.00
N LEU A 405 6.05 -16.09 10.54
CA LEU A 405 5.64 -15.97 11.93
C LEU A 405 6.81 -16.24 12.90
N SER A 406 7.58 -17.31 12.68
CA SER A 406 8.73 -17.64 13.53
C SER A 406 9.77 -16.52 13.53
N THR A 407 10.16 -16.06 12.34
CA THR A 407 11.16 -14.99 12.18
C THR A 407 10.72 -13.69 12.85
N ALA A 408 9.46 -13.29 12.67
CA ALA A 408 8.90 -12.09 13.31
C ALA A 408 8.90 -12.22 14.85
N VAL A 409 8.51 -13.38 15.36
CA VAL A 409 8.44 -13.67 16.81
C VAL A 409 9.83 -13.68 17.44
N GLU A 410 10.81 -14.27 16.77
CA GLU A 410 12.21 -14.28 17.21
C GLU A 410 12.81 -12.87 17.25
N ALA A 411 12.65 -12.09 16.18
CA ALA A 411 13.16 -10.72 16.09
C ALA A 411 12.61 -9.82 17.21
N ILE A 412 11.29 -9.86 17.43
CA ILE A 412 10.65 -9.05 18.48
C ILE A 412 11.08 -9.51 19.88
N ASN A 413 11.16 -10.81 20.12
CA ASN A 413 11.55 -11.31 21.44
C ASN A 413 13.03 -11.03 21.74
N ARG A 414 13.89 -10.99 20.71
CA ARG A 414 15.30 -10.56 20.83
C ARG A 414 15.42 -9.04 21.06
N GLY A 415 14.43 -8.27 20.63
CA GLY A 415 14.37 -6.83 20.82
C GLY A 415 14.95 -6.03 19.65
N ASP A 416 14.93 -6.62 18.46
CA ASP A 416 15.41 -6.00 17.22
C ASP A 416 14.65 -4.67 16.96
N SER A 417 15.34 -3.70 16.37
CA SER A 417 14.86 -2.33 16.22
C SER A 417 14.61 -1.90 14.78
N ASP A 418 14.52 -2.86 13.86
CA ASP A 418 14.22 -2.60 12.45
C ASP A 418 12.84 -1.94 12.29
N ILE A 419 12.66 -1.21 11.19
CA ILE A 419 11.35 -0.64 10.87
C ILE A 419 10.31 -1.76 10.69
N VAL A 420 9.04 -1.47 11.01
CA VAL A 420 7.93 -2.43 10.93
C VAL A 420 7.92 -3.19 9.59
N TRP A 421 8.16 -2.47 8.48
CA TRP A 421 8.18 -3.05 7.14
C TRP A 421 9.24 -4.16 6.97
N LEU A 422 10.42 -4.01 7.57
CA LEU A 422 11.49 -5.02 7.55
C LEU A 422 11.33 -6.08 8.65
N ALA A 423 10.81 -5.70 9.82
CA ALA A 423 10.77 -6.54 11.02
C ALA A 423 9.59 -7.53 11.04
N THR A 424 8.42 -7.14 10.54
CA THR A 424 7.18 -7.94 10.59
C THR A 424 6.33 -7.81 9.33
N GLY A 425 6.62 -6.81 8.50
CA GLY A 425 5.82 -6.44 7.34
C GLY A 425 6.26 -7.07 6.02
N PRO A 426 6.03 -6.37 4.88
CA PRO A 426 6.31 -6.88 3.54
C PRO A 426 7.74 -7.37 3.30
N GLY A 427 8.74 -6.70 3.88
CA GLY A 427 10.15 -7.10 3.75
C GLY A 427 10.42 -8.47 4.36
N LEU A 428 9.92 -8.72 5.57
CA LEU A 428 10.05 -10.03 6.23
C LEU A 428 9.31 -11.12 5.46
N LEU A 429 8.07 -10.87 5.07
CA LEU A 429 7.27 -11.85 4.33
C LEU A 429 7.93 -12.21 2.99
N THR A 430 8.53 -11.23 2.32
CA THR A 430 9.27 -11.42 1.07
C THR A 430 10.47 -12.33 1.26
N ARG A 431 11.28 -12.11 2.31
CA ARG A 431 12.42 -12.99 2.62
C ARG A 431 11.94 -14.41 2.94
N ALA A 432 10.91 -14.55 3.77
CA ALA A 432 10.35 -15.87 4.10
C ALA A 432 9.81 -16.60 2.86
N PHE A 433 9.14 -15.89 1.96
CA PHE A 433 8.65 -16.44 0.69
C PHE A 433 9.79 -16.96 -0.19
N VAL A 434 10.83 -16.15 -0.40
CA VAL A 434 11.99 -16.53 -1.21
C VAL A 434 12.75 -17.69 -0.58
N GLN A 435 12.93 -17.70 0.74
CA GLN A 435 13.61 -18.79 1.46
C GLN A 435 12.91 -20.13 1.26
N GLU A 436 11.58 -20.19 1.46
CA GLU A 436 10.81 -21.42 1.24
C GLU A 436 10.79 -21.84 -0.24
N MET A 437 10.62 -20.87 -1.15
CA MET A 437 10.64 -21.13 -2.60
C MET A 437 11.96 -21.75 -3.06
N LEU A 438 13.09 -21.34 -2.49
CA LEU A 438 14.42 -21.89 -2.81
C LEU A 438 14.68 -23.26 -2.17
N GLN A 439 14.00 -23.58 -1.06
CA GLN A 439 14.14 -24.86 -0.35
C GLN A 439 13.23 -25.97 -0.86
N ALA A 440 12.30 -25.68 -1.77
CA ALA A 440 11.39 -26.68 -2.32
C ALA A 440 12.14 -27.82 -3.01
N GLU A 441 11.86 -29.06 -2.59
CA GLU A 441 12.56 -30.29 -3.01
C GLU A 441 12.59 -30.48 -4.55
N ASN A 442 11.55 -30.03 -5.24
CA ASN A 442 11.39 -30.13 -6.69
C ASN A 442 11.64 -28.80 -7.42
N GLY A 443 12.33 -27.86 -6.76
CA GLY A 443 12.72 -26.57 -7.30
C GLY A 443 11.61 -25.52 -7.38
N VAL A 444 12.02 -24.31 -7.78
CA VAL A 444 11.18 -23.10 -7.79
C VAL A 444 9.91 -23.24 -8.64
N ALA A 445 9.97 -23.92 -9.78
CA ALA A 445 8.78 -24.11 -10.62
C ALA A 445 7.67 -24.84 -9.85
N THR A 446 8.04 -25.92 -9.15
CA THR A 446 7.10 -26.68 -8.33
C THR A 446 6.59 -25.86 -7.14
N ALA A 447 7.46 -25.07 -6.50
CA ALA A 447 7.09 -24.18 -5.40
C ALA A 447 6.02 -23.14 -5.80
N LEU A 448 5.93 -22.80 -7.09
CA LEU A 448 4.99 -21.80 -7.60
C LEU A 448 3.71 -22.42 -8.18
N ASN A 449 3.61 -23.75 -8.34
CA ASN A 449 2.48 -24.39 -9.02
C ASN A 449 1.12 -24.13 -8.33
N ALA A 450 1.11 -24.01 -7.00
CA ALA A 450 -0.10 -23.72 -6.22
C ALA A 450 -0.09 -22.32 -5.60
N VAL A 451 0.79 -21.43 -6.07
CA VAL A 451 0.94 -20.08 -5.52
C VAL A 451 0.48 -19.04 -6.53
N ALA A 452 -0.50 -18.23 -6.15
CA ALA A 452 -0.88 -17.05 -6.91
C ALA A 452 -0.13 -15.84 -6.36
N VAL A 453 0.73 -15.22 -7.16
CA VAL A 453 1.33 -13.91 -6.83
C VAL A 453 0.80 -12.88 -7.81
N LEU A 454 -0.29 -12.21 -7.45
CA LEU A 454 -0.91 -11.16 -8.26
C LEU A 454 0.05 -9.95 -8.37
N ASP A 455 -0.09 -9.13 -9.42
CA ASP A 455 0.41 -7.76 -9.38
C ASP A 455 -0.65 -6.85 -8.74
N ARG A 456 -0.26 -5.61 -8.43
CA ARG A 456 -1.17 -4.62 -7.82
C ARG A 456 -2.42 -4.38 -8.68
N CYS A 457 -2.28 -4.26 -10.00
CA CYS A 457 -3.42 -4.06 -10.91
C CYS A 457 -4.39 -5.25 -10.85
N GLY A 458 -3.86 -6.47 -10.76
CA GLY A 458 -4.62 -7.69 -10.61
C GLY A 458 -5.39 -7.76 -9.31
N LEU A 459 -4.77 -7.35 -8.20
CA LEU A 459 -5.45 -7.25 -6.91
C LEU A 459 -6.60 -6.23 -6.94
N TYR A 460 -6.39 -5.07 -7.55
CA TYR A 460 -7.41 -3.99 -7.64
C TYR A 460 -8.68 -4.39 -8.39
N ARG A 461 -8.69 -5.49 -9.15
CA ARG A 461 -9.92 -6.00 -9.77
C ARG A 461 -10.95 -6.49 -8.76
N ALA A 462 -10.56 -6.87 -7.55
CA ALA A 462 -11.51 -7.24 -6.50
C ALA A 462 -11.23 -6.60 -5.13
N VAL A 463 -10.08 -5.96 -4.91
CA VAL A 463 -9.69 -5.40 -3.62
C VAL A 463 -9.15 -3.99 -3.78
N ALA A 464 -9.88 -3.02 -3.25
CA ALA A 464 -9.40 -1.64 -3.11
C ALA A 464 -8.58 -1.50 -1.83
N ILE A 465 -7.26 -1.54 -1.96
CA ILE A 465 -6.34 -1.43 -0.81
C ILE A 465 -6.12 0.02 -0.38
N HIS A 466 -5.84 0.18 0.92
CA HIS A 466 -5.46 1.42 1.60
C HIS A 466 -6.50 2.55 1.47
N CYS A 467 -7.79 2.24 1.62
CA CYS A 467 -8.85 3.25 1.52
C CYS A 467 -8.66 4.36 2.57
N SER A 468 -9.04 5.59 2.22
CA SER A 468 -9.02 6.72 3.15
C SER A 468 -9.98 6.44 4.31
N ALA A 469 -9.50 6.71 5.52
CA ALA A 469 -10.27 6.58 6.75
C ALA A 469 -9.78 7.64 7.75
N ALA A 470 -10.67 8.10 8.62
CA ALA A 470 -10.42 9.20 9.54
C ALA A 470 -9.19 8.97 10.43
N TYR A 471 -8.97 7.74 10.88
CA TYR A 471 -7.83 7.40 11.73
C TYR A 471 -6.48 7.61 11.03
N LYS A 472 -6.42 7.55 9.69
CA LYS A 472 -5.18 7.80 8.91
C LYS A 472 -4.67 9.22 9.03
N GLN A 473 -5.53 10.14 9.43
CA GLN A 473 -5.18 11.54 9.70
C GLN A 473 -4.67 11.77 11.13
N THR A 474 -4.59 10.72 11.95
CA THR A 474 -4.18 10.79 13.36
C THR A 474 -2.82 10.13 13.57
N SER A 475 -2.26 10.31 14.78
CA SER A 475 -1.04 9.60 15.22
C SER A 475 -1.22 8.09 15.36
N ARG A 476 -2.44 7.55 15.22
CA ARG A 476 -2.70 6.10 15.27
C ARG A 476 -2.24 5.37 14.01
N HIS A 477 -2.05 6.08 12.90
CA HIS A 477 -1.55 5.47 11.67
C HIS A 477 -0.03 5.29 11.73
N TRP A 478 0.44 4.09 11.38
CA TRP A 478 1.81 3.66 11.63
C TRP A 478 2.86 4.55 10.95
N SER A 479 2.60 5.03 9.72
CA SER A 479 3.56 5.88 8.99
C SER A 479 3.73 7.25 9.68
N ASN A 480 2.68 7.77 10.32
CA ASN A 480 2.76 8.98 11.13
C ASN A 480 3.45 8.73 12.48
N ALA A 481 3.26 7.55 13.07
CA ALA A 481 3.86 7.18 14.36
C ALA A 481 5.38 6.94 14.26
N VAL A 482 5.84 6.30 13.17
CA VAL A 482 7.24 5.92 12.97
C VAL A 482 8.12 7.11 12.54
N PHE A 483 7.59 8.04 11.73
CA PHE A 483 8.37 9.15 11.16
C PHE A 483 8.06 10.53 11.77
N SER A 484 7.16 10.62 12.76
CA SER A 484 6.97 11.84 13.54
C SER A 484 8.16 12.05 14.48
N ARG A 485 8.53 13.31 14.69
CA ARG A 485 9.48 13.67 15.74
C ARG A 485 8.89 13.21 17.07
N ARG A 486 9.38 12.09 17.62
CA ARG A 486 9.23 11.82 19.05
C ARG A 486 9.82 13.03 19.76
N SER A 487 8.98 13.88 20.33
CA SER A 487 9.40 14.77 21.40
C SER A 487 10.02 13.86 22.45
N ARG A 488 11.35 13.83 22.53
CA ARG A 488 12.04 13.27 23.69
C ARG A 488 11.37 13.95 24.88
N ASN A 489 10.75 13.15 25.75
CA ASN A 489 10.26 13.63 27.03
C ASN A 489 11.41 14.37 27.70
N LEU A 490 11.42 15.70 27.61
CA LEU A 490 12.12 16.51 28.57
C LEU A 490 11.41 16.22 29.90
N PRO A 491 12.12 15.77 30.94
CA PRO A 491 11.49 15.57 32.24
C PRO A 491 10.83 16.89 32.62
N LEU A 492 9.55 16.81 32.98
CA LEU A 492 8.82 17.90 33.62
C LEU A 492 9.72 18.44 34.72
N ALA A 493 10.24 19.66 34.52
CA ALA A 493 11.00 20.36 35.56
C ALA A 493 10.12 20.37 36.80
N ALA A 494 10.68 19.81 37.88
CA ALA A 494 10.04 19.77 39.18
C ALA A 494 9.59 21.18 39.57
N ASN A 495 8.33 21.29 39.92
CA ASN A 495 7.69 22.48 40.45
C ASN A 495 8.32 22.80 41.82
N PRO A 496 9.11 23.88 42.00
CA PRO A 496 9.62 24.23 43.32
C PRO A 496 8.65 25.24 43.94
N THR A 497 7.58 24.77 44.55
CA THR A 497 6.85 25.59 45.51
C THR A 497 7.50 25.47 46.90
N ARG A 498 7.80 26.63 47.48
CA ARG A 498 8.03 26.94 48.91
C ARG A 498 9.47 26.89 49.45
N GLY A 499 9.91 28.06 49.91
CA GLY A 499 10.66 28.20 51.17
C GLY A 499 11.77 29.26 51.14
N LEU A 500 11.75 30.16 52.14
CA LEU A 500 12.72 31.23 52.49
C LEU A 500 12.44 32.54 51.72
N GLU A 501 11.75 33.56 52.23
CA GLU A 501 11.75 34.23 53.55
C GLU A 501 13.13 34.68 54.06
N ARG A 502 13.29 36.02 54.19
CA ARG A 502 14.32 36.81 54.90
C ARG A 502 15.68 36.90 54.16
N SER A 503 16.37 38.04 54.05
CA SER A 503 16.41 39.31 54.78
C SER A 503 17.27 40.31 54.00
N SER A 504 17.07 41.61 54.30
CA SER A 504 17.85 42.82 53.98
C SER A 504 17.94 43.28 52.54
#